data_AF-A0A922HWS3-F1
#
_entry.id   AF-A0A922HWS3-F1
#
_cell.length_a   1.000
_cell.length_b   1.000
_cell.length_c   1.000
_cell.angle_alpha   90.00
_cell.angle_beta   90.00
_cell.angle_gamma   90.00
#
_symmetry.space_group_name_H-M   'P 1'
#
loop_
_entity.id
_entity.type
_entity.pdbx_description
1 polymer ?
#
loop_
_entity_poly.entity_id
_entity_poly.type
_entity_poly.pdbx_seq_one_letter_code
_entity_poly.pdbx_strand_id
1 'polypeptide(L)'
;MATEATRSQLAVIENLDEKINEIREYIEKQYEKNKELYDESDIERVRTDDWTVERFIRRRKTMKESIEMLDNTLKFRHEMDMPRLKEDDFPEEFHKIGTMFCYANDKQGNGMIYFRIRLHRKVKELEREFKQFILFNVEKMDRITNGNGIGIVFDMKGAGISNMDMDMIWFLVSSLLNYYPIGINYILVYELTWIFQSAWNVIKGWLPAETRNKIKFCKEDEIFDYIDRENLPMYLGGTCRLNYHHVPKNCRSSMEIGQERGKTLKEINKFMKIFQPLLDEADEEITSKIYSRLRCFKIFFNTDFFSSFTSVQYSLLFIINMSVQSKINEFRSIVREAYENDQESFDEDLIELMQTNDWIVERYLERRKTVQGGAEMLINTMKFRNNLGISKISDVNFPAEYFKMGIAFDYTKDKQANDVLYIRYRFHRKIKELDMIWRQFVLYQMDKVDKKSNRQGMAIIVDLNNIGMDNMDMDYARWGMAAFGNYCPASLNYVLIYNLPRMMNTVWNLVKPLLPKDLAHLMKFCSGDEIFDYVDKENLPKFLGGDCRLNHFRVPEGCQPLAEFGRQKGWPQKHIDKITKIWKPYLDKCEDEIKLLDQ
;
A
#
# COMPACT_ATOMS: atom_id res chain seq x y z
N MET A 1 15.97 -34.54 -1.97
CA MET A 1 16.73 -35.01 -0.80
C MET A 1 17.13 -33.78 0.01
N ALA A 2 16.50 -33.39 1.12
CA ALA A 2 15.79 -34.14 2.16
C ALA A 2 14.29 -33.83 2.24
N THR A 3 13.49 -34.89 2.17
CA THR A 3 12.09 -35.00 2.60
C THR A 3 12.11 -36.09 3.64
N GLU A 4 11.73 -35.81 4.89
CA GLU A 4 11.36 -36.84 5.88
C GLU A 4 11.00 -36.18 7.21
N ALA A 5 9.71 -36.19 7.55
CA ALA A 5 9.25 -36.28 8.94
C ALA A 5 7.78 -36.69 8.98
N THR A 6 7.51 -37.95 8.62
CA THR A 6 6.52 -38.73 9.37
C THR A 6 7.22 -39.25 10.63
N ARG A 7 6.57 -39.22 11.81
CA ARG A 7 7.20 -39.61 13.09
C ARG A 7 7.84 -41.00 13.03
N SER A 8 7.30 -41.90 12.22
CA SER A 8 7.77 -43.26 11.97
C SER A 8 9.13 -43.38 11.26
N GLN A 9 9.63 -42.29 10.65
CA GLN A 9 10.88 -42.28 9.88
C GLN A 9 12.02 -41.56 10.61
N LEU A 10 11.78 -41.09 11.84
CA LEU A 10 12.80 -40.38 12.61
C LEU A 10 13.87 -41.35 13.13
N ALA A 11 15.12 -40.94 13.09
CA ALA A 11 16.24 -41.74 13.59
C ALA A 11 16.04 -42.13 15.07
N VAL A 12 16.43 -43.36 15.43
CA VAL A 12 16.40 -43.84 16.81
C VAL A 12 17.36 -43.00 17.66
N ILE A 13 16.89 -42.55 18.83
CA ILE A 13 17.72 -41.87 19.82
C ILE A 13 18.12 -42.89 20.88
N GLU A 14 19.42 -43.08 21.07
CA GLU A 14 19.94 -43.90 22.17
C GLU A 14 19.53 -43.32 23.53
N ASN A 15 19.09 -44.20 24.43
CA ASN A 15 18.65 -43.89 25.80
C ASN A 15 17.58 -42.78 25.85
N LEU A 16 16.62 -42.80 24.93
CA LEU A 16 15.59 -41.77 24.83
C LEU A 16 14.78 -41.64 26.13
N ASP A 17 14.36 -42.75 26.73
CA ASP A 17 13.55 -42.75 27.95
C ASP A 17 14.29 -42.10 29.13
N GLU A 18 15.58 -42.41 29.29
CA GLU A 18 16.44 -41.79 30.31
C GLU A 18 16.53 -40.26 30.09
N LYS A 19 16.74 -39.84 28.84
CA LYS A 19 16.82 -38.42 28.48
C LYS A 19 15.49 -37.69 28.72
N ILE A 20 14.36 -38.32 28.40
CA ILE A 20 13.03 -37.75 28.65
C ILE A 20 12.83 -37.55 30.16
N ASN A 21 13.17 -38.55 30.97
CA ASN A 21 13.04 -38.47 32.42
C ASN A 21 13.96 -37.40 33.02
N GLU A 22 15.20 -37.27 32.55
CA GLU A 22 16.11 -36.20 32.98
C GLU A 22 15.52 -34.80 32.73
N ILE A 23 14.91 -34.58 31.54
CA ILE A 23 14.24 -33.31 31.24
C ILE A 23 13.03 -33.11 32.15
N ARG A 24 12.19 -34.12 32.35
CA ARG A 24 11.02 -34.05 33.23
C ARG A 24 11.41 -33.64 34.65
N GLU A 25 12.41 -34.29 35.23
CA GLU A 25 12.92 -33.97 36.58
C GLU A 25 13.41 -32.53 36.66
N TYR A 26 14.13 -32.05 35.63
CA TYR A 26 14.58 -30.66 35.59
C TYR A 26 13.40 -29.69 35.54
N ILE A 27 12.44 -29.92 34.64
CA ILE A 27 11.27 -29.04 34.47
C ILE A 27 10.42 -29.02 35.75
N GLU A 28 10.20 -30.18 36.38
CA GLU A 28 9.46 -30.28 37.66
C GLU A 28 10.13 -29.43 38.74
N LYS A 29 11.46 -29.52 38.88
CA LYS A 29 12.23 -28.72 39.83
C LYS A 29 12.16 -27.22 39.53
N GLN A 30 12.10 -26.81 38.25
CA GLN A 30 11.93 -25.39 37.90
C GLN A 30 10.51 -24.89 38.17
N TYR A 31 9.51 -25.74 37.91
CA TYR A 31 8.10 -25.46 38.18
C TYR A 31 7.84 -25.30 39.69
N GLU A 32 8.33 -26.21 40.52
CA GLU A 32 8.19 -26.13 41.99
C GLU A 32 8.77 -24.83 42.56
N LYS A 33 9.87 -24.33 41.98
CA LYS A 33 10.54 -23.11 42.42
C LYS A 33 9.85 -21.83 41.97
N ASN A 34 9.26 -21.81 40.77
CA ASN A 34 8.71 -20.60 40.15
C ASN A 34 7.37 -20.90 39.47
N LYS A 35 6.38 -21.40 40.23
CA LYS A 35 5.09 -21.89 39.69
C LYS A 35 4.37 -20.84 38.84
N GLU A 36 4.53 -19.57 39.17
CA GLU A 36 3.93 -18.42 38.49
C GLU A 36 4.42 -18.20 37.06
N LEU A 37 5.52 -18.85 36.63
CA LEU A 37 6.07 -18.72 35.29
C LEU A 37 5.58 -19.80 34.32
N TYR A 38 4.74 -20.74 34.79
CA TYR A 38 4.28 -21.87 34.00
C TYR A 38 2.76 -22.01 34.10
N ASP A 39 2.15 -22.70 33.14
CA ASP A 39 0.77 -23.16 33.26
C ASP A 39 0.76 -24.66 33.60
N GLU A 40 -0.05 -25.05 34.58
CA GLU A 40 -0.11 -26.42 35.09
C GLU A 40 -0.47 -27.44 34.00
N SER A 41 -1.30 -27.05 33.03
CA SER A 41 -1.69 -27.94 31.93
C SER A 41 -0.52 -28.31 31.01
N ASP A 42 0.42 -27.38 30.81
CA ASP A 42 1.63 -27.64 30.04
C ASP A 42 2.62 -28.52 30.80
N ILE A 43 2.72 -28.34 32.13
CA ILE A 43 3.53 -29.22 32.98
C ILE A 43 2.96 -30.64 32.95
N GLU A 44 1.65 -30.80 33.05
CA GLU A 44 1.01 -32.10 32.97
C GLU A 44 1.23 -32.77 31.61
N ARG A 45 1.22 -31.99 30.52
CA ARG A 45 1.57 -32.50 29.19
C ARG A 45 3.03 -32.98 29.13
N VAL A 46 3.97 -32.26 29.75
CA VAL A 46 5.37 -32.71 29.85
C VAL A 46 5.49 -34.02 30.62
N ARG A 47 4.70 -34.21 31.69
CA ARG A 47 4.69 -35.44 32.49
C ARG A 47 4.13 -36.66 31.74
N THR A 48 3.11 -36.44 30.90
CA THR A 48 2.29 -37.53 30.35
C THR A 48 2.53 -37.82 28.87
N ASP A 49 3.07 -36.88 28.10
CA ASP A 49 3.32 -37.04 26.67
C ASP A 49 4.82 -37.02 26.35
N ASP A 50 5.37 -38.20 26.04
CA ASP A 50 6.77 -38.36 25.63
C ASP A 50 7.09 -37.53 24.39
N TRP A 51 6.15 -37.38 23.45
CA TRP A 51 6.39 -36.64 22.21
C TRP A 51 6.67 -35.16 22.48
N THR A 52 5.94 -34.57 23.44
CA THR A 52 6.13 -33.19 23.88
C THR A 52 7.57 -32.93 24.33
N VAL A 53 8.26 -33.91 24.92
CA VAL A 53 9.65 -33.80 25.37
C VAL A 53 10.64 -34.22 24.28
N GLU A 54 10.40 -35.38 23.65
CA GLU A 54 11.23 -35.99 22.62
C GLU A 54 11.57 -35.02 21.49
N ARG A 55 10.61 -34.22 21.03
CA ARG A 55 10.81 -33.28 19.93
C ARG A 55 11.86 -32.20 20.22
N PHE A 56 12.07 -31.81 21.48
CA PHE A 56 13.13 -30.88 21.87
C PHE A 56 14.51 -31.55 21.86
N ILE A 57 14.58 -32.80 22.32
CA ILE A 57 15.80 -33.63 22.23
C ILE A 57 16.23 -33.78 20.78
N ARG A 58 15.27 -34.04 19.89
CA ARG A 58 15.52 -34.18 18.44
C ARG A 58 15.99 -32.87 17.78
N ARG A 59 15.58 -31.72 18.32
CA ARG A 59 15.92 -30.41 17.73
C ARG A 59 17.32 -29.95 18.07
N ARG A 60 17.81 -30.27 19.27
CA ARG A 60 19.08 -29.76 19.79
C ARG A 60 20.14 -30.84 19.80
N LYS A 61 21.41 -30.43 19.83
CA LYS A 61 22.54 -31.37 19.79
C LYS A 61 22.87 -31.92 21.17
N THR A 62 22.55 -31.15 22.21
CA THR A 62 22.89 -31.48 23.59
C THR A 62 21.65 -31.51 24.48
N MET A 63 21.73 -32.28 25.57
CA MET A 63 20.67 -32.32 26.59
C MET A 63 20.43 -30.95 27.22
N LYS A 64 21.51 -30.22 27.54
CA LYS A 64 21.42 -28.87 28.09
C LYS A 64 20.60 -27.92 27.21
N GLU A 65 20.92 -27.86 25.91
CA GLU A 65 20.17 -27.01 24.98
C GLU A 65 18.71 -27.45 24.83
N SER A 66 18.44 -28.77 24.92
CA SER A 66 17.08 -29.33 24.85
C SER A 66 16.24 -28.88 26.05
N ILE A 67 16.82 -28.99 27.25
CA ILE A 67 16.24 -28.54 28.52
C ILE A 67 15.95 -27.04 28.46
N GLU A 68 16.94 -26.22 28.11
CA GLU A 68 16.81 -24.76 28.04
C GLU A 68 15.73 -24.35 27.03
N MET A 69 15.64 -25.03 25.87
CA MET A 69 14.62 -24.72 24.88
C MET A 69 13.21 -25.07 25.37
N LEU A 70 13.01 -26.24 26.00
CA LEU A 70 11.70 -26.63 26.55
C LEU A 70 11.29 -25.68 27.68
N ASP A 71 12.18 -25.41 28.63
CA ASP A 71 11.92 -24.50 29.76
C ASP A 71 11.49 -23.11 29.28
N ASN A 72 12.25 -22.51 28.35
CA ASN A 72 11.90 -21.23 27.75
C ASN A 72 10.57 -21.27 26.97
N THR A 73 10.25 -22.42 26.35
CA THR A 73 8.98 -22.60 25.63
C THR A 73 7.80 -22.60 26.58
N LEU A 74 7.89 -23.29 27.73
CA LEU A 74 6.81 -23.34 28.71
C LEU A 74 6.54 -21.94 29.29
N LYS A 75 7.59 -21.18 29.58
CA LYS A 75 7.49 -19.78 30.05
C LYS A 75 6.85 -18.87 29.00
N PHE A 76 7.27 -18.99 27.74
CA PHE A 76 6.70 -18.22 26.64
C PHE A 76 5.21 -18.54 26.43
N ARG A 77 4.83 -19.83 26.55
CA ARG A 77 3.43 -20.25 26.45
C ARG A 77 2.58 -19.64 27.56
N HIS A 78 3.10 -19.59 28.79
CA HIS A 78 2.46 -18.91 29.90
C HIS A 78 2.31 -17.40 29.65
N GLU A 79 3.38 -16.71 29.21
CA GLU A 79 3.36 -15.26 28.90
C GLU A 79 2.32 -14.90 27.82
N MET A 80 2.19 -15.75 26.80
CA MET A 80 1.25 -15.60 25.70
C MET A 80 -0.15 -16.15 26.00
N ASP A 81 -0.40 -16.64 27.22
CA ASP A 81 -1.66 -17.26 27.67
C ASP A 81 -2.14 -18.41 26.77
N MET A 82 -1.20 -19.08 26.08
CA MET A 82 -1.50 -20.04 25.02
C MET A 82 -2.38 -21.21 25.47
N PRO A 83 -2.15 -21.84 26.64
CA PRO A 83 -2.92 -23.02 27.05
C PRO A 83 -4.42 -22.75 27.25
N ARG A 84 -4.81 -21.49 27.43
CA ARG A 84 -6.19 -21.08 27.70
C ARG A 84 -6.94 -20.62 26.45
N LEU A 85 -6.22 -20.34 25.36
CA LEU A 85 -6.80 -19.85 24.10
C LEU A 85 -7.73 -20.88 23.47
N LYS A 86 -8.91 -20.41 23.06
CA LYS A 86 -9.91 -21.13 22.29
C LYS A 86 -10.13 -20.46 20.94
N GLU A 87 -10.77 -21.19 20.03
CA GLU A 87 -11.01 -20.69 18.67
C GLU A 87 -11.92 -19.44 18.64
N ASP A 88 -12.81 -19.30 19.64
CA ASP A 88 -13.76 -18.20 19.83
C ASP A 88 -13.24 -17.05 20.72
N ASP A 89 -11.97 -17.10 21.14
CA ASP A 89 -11.32 -15.99 21.85
C ASP A 89 -10.81 -14.88 20.91
N PHE A 90 -10.75 -15.18 19.61
CA PHE A 90 -10.29 -14.24 18.59
C PHE A 90 -11.46 -13.49 17.95
N PRO A 91 -11.26 -12.21 17.55
CA PRO A 91 -12.28 -11.47 16.84
C PRO A 91 -12.76 -12.21 15.59
N GLU A 92 -14.07 -12.21 15.33
CA GLU A 92 -14.64 -12.91 14.16
C GLU A 92 -14.01 -12.46 12.85
N GLU A 93 -13.55 -11.21 12.75
CA GLU A 93 -12.94 -10.65 11.55
C GLU A 93 -11.66 -11.40 11.15
N PHE A 94 -10.91 -11.96 12.11
CA PHE A 94 -9.69 -12.73 11.81
C PHE A 94 -10.02 -14.00 11.03
N HIS A 95 -11.15 -14.62 11.34
CA HIS A 95 -11.68 -15.80 10.64
C HIS A 95 -12.37 -15.42 9.33
N LYS A 96 -13.24 -14.39 9.36
CA LYS A 96 -14.03 -13.94 8.19
C LYS A 96 -13.15 -13.46 7.05
N ILE A 97 -12.11 -12.67 7.32
CA ILE A 97 -11.21 -12.16 6.27
C ILE A 97 -10.42 -13.32 5.64
N GLY A 98 -10.15 -14.38 6.40
CA GLY A 98 -9.36 -15.52 5.93
C GLY A 98 -7.88 -15.16 5.73
N THR A 99 -7.34 -14.24 6.54
CA THR A 99 -5.92 -13.86 6.47
C THR A 99 -5.02 -15.05 6.76
N MET A 100 -5.36 -15.87 7.76
CA MET A 100 -4.66 -17.12 8.08
C MET A 100 -5.68 -18.22 8.39
N PHE A 101 -5.46 -19.43 7.88
CA PHE A 101 -6.36 -20.56 8.14
C PHE A 101 -5.66 -21.91 7.98
N CYS A 102 -6.20 -22.90 8.68
CA CYS A 102 -5.88 -24.32 8.53
C CYS A 102 -6.70 -24.93 7.38
N TYR A 103 -6.12 -25.85 6.60
CA TYR A 103 -6.78 -26.42 5.42
C TYR A 103 -6.41 -27.90 5.16
N ALA A 104 -6.90 -28.45 4.06
CA ALA A 104 -6.64 -29.82 3.62
C ALA A 104 -5.15 -30.13 3.47
N ASN A 105 -4.80 -31.39 3.66
CA ASN A 105 -3.43 -31.87 3.65
C ASN A 105 -2.79 -31.75 2.26
N ASP A 106 -1.46 -31.67 2.23
CA ASP A 106 -0.69 -31.75 0.99
C ASP A 106 -0.48 -33.20 0.50
N LYS A 107 0.28 -33.34 -0.60
CA LYS A 107 0.61 -34.65 -1.20
C LYS A 107 1.36 -35.60 -0.26
N GLN A 108 2.04 -35.07 0.74
CA GLN A 108 2.85 -35.83 1.69
C GLN A 108 2.11 -36.08 3.01
N GLY A 109 0.84 -35.66 3.10
CA GLY A 109 0.03 -35.80 4.31
C GLY A 109 0.31 -34.74 5.38
N ASN A 110 1.10 -33.70 5.07
CA ASN A 110 1.31 -32.59 6.01
C ASN A 110 0.00 -31.81 6.18
N GLY A 111 -0.29 -31.39 7.40
CA GLY A 111 -1.37 -30.43 7.66
C GLY A 111 -0.99 -29.05 7.13
N MET A 112 -1.91 -28.37 6.45
CA MET A 112 -1.58 -27.13 5.75
C MET A 112 -2.12 -25.88 6.43
N ILE A 113 -1.25 -24.90 6.61
CA ILE A 113 -1.60 -23.55 7.06
C ILE A 113 -1.35 -22.58 5.93
N TYR A 114 -2.33 -21.74 5.62
CA TYR A 114 -2.21 -20.68 4.63
C TYR A 114 -2.17 -19.33 5.32
N PHE A 115 -1.31 -18.44 4.85
CA PHE A 115 -1.23 -17.05 5.27
C PHE A 115 -1.27 -16.13 4.03
N ARG A 116 -2.41 -15.47 3.82
CA ARG A 116 -2.66 -14.54 2.71
C ARG A 116 -2.12 -13.16 3.05
N ILE A 117 -0.88 -12.88 2.62
CA ILE A 117 -0.16 -11.69 3.06
C ILE A 117 -0.80 -10.39 2.55
N ARG A 118 -1.45 -10.40 1.38
CA ARG A 118 -2.22 -9.24 0.88
C ARG A 118 -3.32 -8.76 1.85
N LEU A 119 -3.83 -9.65 2.69
CA LEU A 119 -4.88 -9.35 3.67
C LEU A 119 -4.32 -8.92 5.03
N HIS A 120 -3.01 -9.09 5.27
CA HIS A 120 -2.37 -8.63 6.51
C HIS A 120 -2.27 -7.11 6.58
N ARG A 121 -2.66 -6.53 7.72
CA ARG A 121 -2.50 -5.11 8.03
C ARG A 121 -1.96 -4.97 9.45
N LYS A 122 -0.97 -4.10 9.60
CA LYS A 122 -0.42 -3.79 10.93
C LYS A 122 -1.41 -2.93 11.72
N VAL A 123 -2.06 -3.55 12.70
CA VAL A 123 -2.95 -2.88 13.66
C VAL A 123 -2.36 -3.04 15.06
N LYS A 124 -1.69 -1.99 15.56
CA LYS A 124 -0.96 -2.05 16.85
C LYS A 124 -1.88 -2.43 18.00
N GLU A 125 -3.12 -1.94 17.94
CA GLU A 125 -4.15 -2.13 18.95
C GLU A 125 -4.67 -3.58 19.07
N LEU A 126 -4.34 -4.45 18.08
CA LEU A 126 -4.71 -5.86 17.99
C LEU A 126 -3.50 -6.78 17.77
N GLU A 127 -2.27 -6.25 17.96
CA GLU A 127 -1.05 -6.97 17.63
C GLU A 127 -0.87 -8.23 18.48
N ARG A 128 -1.21 -8.16 19.78
CA ARG A 128 -1.08 -9.30 20.69
C ARG A 128 -2.06 -10.42 20.32
N GLU A 129 -3.31 -10.05 20.04
CA GLU A 129 -4.38 -10.97 19.65
C GLU A 129 -4.03 -11.67 18.35
N PHE A 130 -3.47 -10.94 17.38
CA PHE A 130 -3.07 -11.52 16.11
C PHE A 130 -1.86 -12.44 16.26
N LYS A 131 -0.88 -12.10 17.12
CA LYS A 131 0.21 -13.02 17.49
C LYS A 131 -0.32 -14.31 18.12
N GLN A 132 -1.25 -14.19 19.07
CA GLN A 132 -1.91 -15.33 19.70
C GLN A 132 -2.70 -16.17 18.67
N PHE A 133 -3.39 -15.52 17.73
CA PHE A 133 -4.14 -16.20 16.65
C PHE A 133 -3.23 -17.04 15.76
N ILE A 134 -2.05 -16.53 15.41
CA ILE A 134 -1.08 -17.27 14.61
C ILE A 134 -0.56 -18.48 15.38
N LEU A 135 -0.10 -18.28 16.62
CA LEU A 135 0.41 -19.36 17.47
C LEU A 135 -0.66 -20.44 17.71
N PHE A 136 -1.91 -20.04 17.97
CA PHE A 136 -3.04 -20.94 18.14
C PHE A 136 -3.27 -21.81 16.90
N ASN A 137 -3.26 -21.24 15.70
CA ASN A 137 -3.44 -22.01 14.47
C ASN A 137 -2.29 -23.00 14.22
N VAL A 138 -1.05 -22.62 14.55
CA VAL A 138 0.09 -23.54 14.48
C VAL A 138 -0.06 -24.69 15.47
N GLU A 139 -0.42 -24.42 16.72
CA GLU A 139 -0.64 -25.49 17.73
C GLU A 139 -1.85 -26.37 17.38
N LYS A 140 -2.94 -25.77 16.88
CA LYS A 140 -4.12 -26.50 16.38
C LYS A 140 -3.71 -27.49 15.29
N MET A 141 -2.92 -27.05 14.31
CA MET A 141 -2.49 -27.94 13.24
C MET A 141 -1.49 -29.02 13.72
N ASP A 142 -0.58 -28.67 14.63
CA ASP A 142 0.35 -29.65 15.21
C ASP A 142 -0.38 -30.77 15.97
N ARG A 143 -1.46 -30.43 16.68
CA ARG A 143 -2.35 -31.40 17.34
C ARG A 143 -3.14 -32.24 16.34
N ILE A 144 -3.74 -31.62 15.31
CA ILE A 144 -4.50 -32.34 14.26
C ILE A 144 -3.61 -33.35 13.54
N THR A 145 -2.37 -32.98 13.26
CA THR A 145 -1.40 -33.85 12.58
C THR A 145 -0.74 -34.84 13.52
N ASN A 146 -0.94 -34.71 14.84
CA ASN A 146 -0.26 -35.47 15.88
C ASN A 146 1.27 -35.48 15.68
N GLY A 147 1.83 -34.32 15.32
CA GLY A 147 3.25 -34.15 15.03
C GLY A 147 3.74 -34.74 13.69
N ASN A 148 2.85 -35.22 12.80
CA ASN A 148 3.23 -35.78 11.49
C ASN A 148 3.54 -34.72 10.41
N GLY A 149 3.71 -33.47 10.80
CA GLY A 149 4.26 -32.44 9.92
C GLY A 149 3.24 -31.41 9.43
N ILE A 150 3.75 -30.19 9.26
CA ILE A 150 3.01 -29.01 8.84
C ILE A 150 3.72 -28.40 7.62
N GLY A 151 2.94 -28.11 6.59
CA GLY A 151 3.36 -27.21 5.50
C GLY A 151 2.71 -25.84 5.69
N ILE A 152 3.47 -24.77 5.47
CA ILE A 152 2.94 -23.40 5.54
C ILE A 152 3.04 -22.75 4.17
N VAL A 153 1.93 -22.26 3.63
CA VAL A 153 1.90 -21.44 2.41
C VAL A 153 1.80 -19.97 2.79
N PHE A 154 2.85 -19.20 2.50
CA PHE A 154 2.79 -17.75 2.47
C PHE A 154 2.37 -17.30 1.07
N ASP A 155 1.08 -16.98 0.91
CA ASP A 155 0.55 -16.42 -0.32
C ASP A 155 0.91 -14.93 -0.41
N MET A 156 1.89 -14.63 -1.26
CA MET A 156 2.38 -13.28 -1.50
C MET A 156 1.68 -12.61 -2.69
N LYS A 157 0.74 -13.30 -3.38
CA LYS A 157 0.09 -12.77 -4.58
C LYS A 157 -0.69 -11.50 -4.26
N GLY A 158 -0.28 -10.41 -4.91
CA GLY A 158 -0.85 -9.08 -4.69
C GLY A 158 -0.48 -8.41 -3.36
N ALA A 159 0.44 -9.00 -2.56
CA ALA A 159 0.98 -8.34 -1.37
C ALA A 159 1.91 -7.17 -1.75
N GLY A 160 1.75 -6.04 -1.08
CA GLY A 160 2.54 -4.82 -1.27
C GLY A 160 3.16 -4.28 0.01
N ILE A 161 3.72 -3.07 -0.01
CA ILE A 161 4.37 -2.44 1.17
C ILE A 161 3.41 -2.30 2.35
N SER A 162 2.12 -2.03 2.11
CA SER A 162 1.14 -1.91 3.19
C SER A 162 0.89 -3.22 3.95
N ASN A 163 1.38 -4.35 3.43
CA ASN A 163 1.40 -5.65 4.08
C ASN A 163 2.74 -5.97 4.76
N MET A 164 3.78 -5.17 4.51
CA MET A 164 5.12 -5.40 5.04
C MET A 164 5.16 -5.05 6.54
N ASP A 165 5.25 -6.07 7.39
CA ASP A 165 5.32 -5.92 8.84
C ASP A 165 6.54 -6.65 9.39
N MET A 166 7.70 -5.98 9.38
CA MET A 166 8.97 -6.56 9.81
C MET A 166 8.96 -7.00 11.28
N ASP A 167 8.16 -6.35 12.13
CA ASP A 167 8.03 -6.72 13.54
C ASP A 167 7.28 -8.04 13.68
N MET A 168 6.20 -8.23 12.92
CA MET A 168 5.47 -9.50 12.86
C MET A 168 6.32 -10.61 12.24
N ILE A 169 7.06 -10.33 11.15
CA ILE A 169 7.97 -11.31 10.54
C ILE A 169 9.06 -11.72 11.55
N TRP A 170 9.66 -10.75 12.24
CA TRP A 170 10.65 -11.02 13.29
C TRP A 170 10.05 -11.88 14.42
N PHE A 171 8.84 -11.55 14.86
CA PHE A 171 8.12 -12.34 15.86
C PHE A 171 7.89 -13.79 15.39
N LEU A 172 7.45 -14.00 14.15
CA LEU A 172 7.24 -15.34 13.59
C LEU A 172 8.55 -16.12 13.51
N VAL A 173 9.59 -15.54 12.92
CA VAL A 173 10.90 -16.18 12.79
C VAL A 173 11.48 -16.52 14.16
N SER A 174 11.46 -15.56 15.10
CA SER A 174 11.97 -15.76 16.45
C SER A 174 11.19 -16.82 17.21
N SER A 175 9.86 -16.80 17.10
CA SER A 175 9.00 -17.80 17.75
C SER A 175 9.30 -19.20 17.22
N LEU A 176 9.37 -19.36 15.90
CA LEU A 176 9.66 -20.64 15.27
C LEU A 176 11.05 -21.19 15.64
N LEU A 177 12.07 -20.32 15.75
CA LEU A 177 13.42 -20.76 16.08
C LEU A 177 13.60 -21.10 17.56
N ASN A 178 12.91 -20.38 18.45
CA ASN A 178 13.14 -20.47 19.89
C ASN A 178 12.16 -21.38 20.62
N TYR A 179 10.93 -21.54 20.12
CA TYR A 179 9.85 -22.21 20.84
C TYR A 179 9.20 -23.39 20.10
N TYR A 180 9.45 -23.54 18.80
CA TYR A 180 8.89 -24.65 17.99
C TYR A 180 10.00 -25.60 17.54
N PRO A 181 10.20 -26.73 18.23
CA PRO A 181 11.36 -27.58 17.99
C PRO A 181 11.31 -28.33 16.64
N ILE A 182 10.30 -29.18 16.43
CA ILE A 182 10.09 -29.94 15.18
C ILE A 182 8.59 -30.05 14.93
N GLY A 183 8.16 -29.79 13.69
CA GLY A 183 6.76 -29.87 13.28
C GLY A 183 6.51 -29.20 11.92
N ILE A 184 7.31 -28.19 11.54
CA ILE A 184 7.23 -27.57 10.22
C ILE A 184 8.18 -28.26 9.25
N ASN A 185 7.62 -28.87 8.21
CA ASN A 185 8.35 -29.63 7.20
C ASN A 185 8.85 -28.72 6.08
N TYR A 186 8.01 -27.80 5.60
CA TYR A 186 8.43 -26.75 4.68
C TYR A 186 7.58 -25.48 4.82
N ILE A 187 8.14 -24.38 4.33
CA ILE A 187 7.45 -23.11 4.14
C ILE A 187 7.50 -22.81 2.64
N LEU A 188 6.35 -22.74 2.00
CA LEU A 188 6.21 -22.40 0.59
C LEU A 188 5.83 -20.92 0.46
N VAL A 189 6.70 -20.14 -0.14
CA VAL A 189 6.47 -18.73 -0.45
C VAL A 189 5.97 -18.65 -1.89
N TYR A 190 4.67 -18.46 -2.02
CA TYR A 190 3.96 -18.46 -3.29
C TYR A 190 3.90 -17.06 -3.89
N GLU A 191 4.31 -16.91 -5.15
CA GLU A 191 4.28 -15.64 -5.89
C GLU A 191 4.99 -14.49 -5.17
N LEU A 192 6.22 -14.73 -4.68
CA LEU A 192 7.01 -13.72 -3.96
C LEU A 192 7.12 -12.43 -4.79
N THR A 193 6.42 -11.38 -4.36
CA THR A 193 6.51 -10.09 -5.01
C THR A 193 7.88 -9.49 -4.75
N TRP A 194 8.48 -8.89 -5.78
CA TRP A 194 9.86 -8.39 -5.74
C TRP A 194 10.12 -7.40 -4.58
N ILE A 195 9.08 -6.73 -4.08
CA ILE A 195 9.16 -5.81 -2.94
C ILE A 195 9.52 -6.51 -1.63
N PHE A 196 9.18 -7.79 -1.50
CA PHE A 196 9.57 -8.67 -0.40
C PHE A 196 10.94 -9.32 -0.61
N GLN A 197 11.61 -9.10 -1.75
CA GLN A 197 12.98 -9.57 -1.96
C GLN A 197 13.96 -8.94 -0.96
N SER A 198 13.77 -7.65 -0.66
CA SER A 198 14.57 -6.95 0.35
C SER A 198 14.31 -7.50 1.76
N ALA A 199 13.04 -7.75 2.11
CA ALA A 199 12.70 -8.39 3.38
C ALA A 199 13.30 -9.80 3.48
N TRP A 200 13.23 -10.59 2.40
CA TRP A 200 13.87 -11.90 2.33
C TRP A 200 15.39 -11.83 2.53
N ASN A 201 16.06 -10.82 1.97
CA ASN A 201 17.49 -10.63 2.20
C ASN A 201 17.84 -10.39 3.67
N VAL A 202 16.98 -9.67 4.41
CA VAL A 202 17.13 -9.48 5.86
C VAL A 202 16.81 -10.78 6.61
N ILE A 203 15.68 -11.43 6.30
CA ILE A 203 15.23 -12.67 6.94
C ILE A 203 16.28 -13.78 6.81
N LYS A 204 16.96 -13.89 5.65
CA LYS A 204 18.06 -14.85 5.45
C LYS A 204 19.18 -14.71 6.48
N GLY A 205 19.44 -13.51 6.98
CA GLY A 205 20.42 -13.25 8.02
C GLY A 205 19.99 -13.74 9.40
N TRP A 206 18.68 -13.86 9.65
CA TRP A 206 18.12 -14.35 10.91
C TRP A 206 18.03 -15.88 10.97
N LEU A 207 18.00 -16.54 9.81
CA LEU A 207 17.72 -17.97 9.70
C LEU A 207 19.00 -18.82 9.69
N PRO A 208 19.09 -19.84 10.55
CA PRO A 208 20.08 -20.91 10.41
C PRO A 208 19.98 -21.61 9.05
N ALA A 209 21.09 -22.16 8.55
CA ALA A 209 21.15 -22.79 7.23
C ALA A 209 20.10 -23.91 7.05
N GLU A 210 19.91 -24.75 8.07
CA GLU A 210 18.90 -25.81 8.07
C GLU A 210 17.47 -25.27 7.90
N THR A 211 17.14 -24.16 8.57
CA THR A 211 15.82 -23.53 8.45
C THR A 211 15.63 -22.87 7.08
N ARG A 212 16.69 -22.25 6.51
CA ARG A 212 16.63 -21.69 5.16
C ARG A 212 16.30 -22.75 4.11
N ASN A 213 16.81 -23.97 4.28
CA ASN A 213 16.55 -25.08 3.35
C ASN A 213 15.08 -25.52 3.34
N LYS A 214 14.32 -25.26 4.41
CA LYS A 214 12.88 -25.53 4.49
C LYS A 214 12.03 -24.49 3.74
N ILE A 215 12.59 -23.33 3.42
CA ILE A 215 11.87 -22.27 2.69
C ILE A 215 12.02 -22.52 1.19
N LYS A 216 10.89 -22.72 0.52
CA LYS A 216 10.76 -22.94 -0.92
C LYS A 216 10.03 -21.76 -1.53
N PHE A 217 10.41 -21.39 -2.74
CA PHE A 217 9.73 -20.35 -3.51
C PHE A 217 9.07 -21.03 -4.71
N CYS A 218 7.83 -20.64 -5.01
CA CYS A 218 7.12 -21.17 -6.16
C CYS A 218 6.23 -20.11 -6.81
N LYS A 219 5.93 -20.31 -8.09
CA LYS A 219 4.96 -19.56 -8.88
C LYS A 219 3.64 -20.32 -9.03
N GLU A 220 2.68 -19.72 -9.73
CA GLU A 220 1.31 -20.21 -9.89
C GLU A 220 1.18 -21.68 -10.32
N ASP A 221 1.99 -22.15 -11.27
CA ASP A 221 1.97 -23.53 -11.77
C ASP A 221 2.76 -24.52 -10.90
N GLU A 222 3.79 -24.04 -10.20
CA GLU A 222 4.69 -24.85 -9.37
C GLU A 222 4.05 -25.27 -8.03
N ILE A 223 2.97 -24.62 -7.58
CA ILE A 223 2.28 -24.98 -6.32
C ILE A 223 1.71 -26.41 -6.36
N PHE A 224 1.36 -26.90 -7.56
CA PHE A 224 0.82 -28.25 -7.76
C PHE A 224 1.86 -29.35 -7.57
N ASP A 225 3.16 -29.02 -7.49
CA ASP A 225 4.20 -30.00 -7.13
C ASP A 225 4.09 -30.42 -5.66
N TYR A 226 3.51 -29.56 -4.82
CA TYR A 226 3.37 -29.76 -3.38
C TYR A 226 1.96 -30.21 -2.99
N ILE A 227 0.93 -29.66 -3.62
CA ILE A 227 -0.47 -29.81 -3.18
C ILE A 227 -1.34 -30.29 -4.34
N ASP A 228 -2.13 -31.34 -4.13
CA ASP A 228 -3.10 -31.80 -5.13
C ASP A 228 -4.19 -30.77 -5.38
N ARG A 229 -4.67 -30.68 -6.63
CA ARG A 229 -5.74 -29.74 -7.02
C ARG A 229 -6.97 -29.84 -6.12
N GLU A 230 -7.35 -31.05 -5.74
CA GLU A 230 -8.51 -31.34 -4.88
C GLU A 230 -8.35 -30.88 -3.42
N ASN A 231 -7.10 -30.65 -2.98
CA ASN A 231 -6.76 -30.18 -1.64
C ASN A 231 -6.35 -28.70 -1.62
N LEU A 232 -6.12 -28.08 -2.78
CA LEU A 232 -5.78 -26.66 -2.91
C LEU A 232 -7.06 -25.77 -2.92
N PRO A 233 -7.07 -24.62 -2.22
CA PRO A 233 -8.17 -23.67 -2.29
C PRO A 233 -8.46 -23.17 -3.71
N MET A 234 -9.72 -22.90 -4.01
CA MET A 234 -10.14 -22.41 -5.33
C MET A 234 -9.48 -21.08 -5.75
N TYR A 235 -9.21 -20.16 -4.80
CA TYR A 235 -8.57 -18.88 -5.13
C TYR A 235 -7.11 -19.01 -5.58
N LEU A 236 -6.49 -20.17 -5.35
CA LEU A 236 -5.15 -20.54 -5.84
C LEU A 236 -5.22 -21.49 -7.05
N GLY A 237 -6.38 -21.62 -7.71
CA GLY A 237 -6.55 -22.48 -8.88
C GLY A 237 -6.79 -23.96 -8.57
N GLY A 238 -7.07 -24.29 -7.31
CA GLY A 238 -7.51 -25.63 -6.90
C GLY A 238 -9.00 -25.87 -7.07
N THR A 239 -9.47 -27.02 -6.59
CA THR A 239 -10.87 -27.46 -6.64
C THR A 239 -11.44 -27.78 -5.26
N CYS A 240 -10.67 -27.61 -4.18
CA CYS A 240 -11.13 -27.84 -2.82
C CYS A 240 -12.21 -26.82 -2.42
N ARG A 241 -13.32 -27.31 -1.88
CA ARG A 241 -14.49 -26.48 -1.52
C ARG A 241 -14.64 -26.28 -0.01
N LEU A 242 -13.66 -26.69 0.79
CA LEU A 242 -13.69 -26.43 2.23
C LEU A 242 -13.75 -24.93 2.48
N ASN A 243 -14.65 -24.51 3.38
CA ASN A 243 -14.84 -23.11 3.72
C ASN A 243 -13.78 -22.65 4.73
N TYR A 244 -12.77 -21.93 4.25
CA TYR A 244 -11.74 -21.33 5.11
C TYR A 244 -12.14 -19.99 5.72
N HIS A 245 -13.32 -19.44 5.40
CA HIS A 245 -13.90 -18.27 6.07
C HIS A 245 -14.84 -18.67 7.23
N HIS A 246 -14.76 -19.92 7.71
CA HIS A 246 -15.62 -20.40 8.77
C HIS A 246 -15.35 -19.67 10.09
N VAL A 247 -16.39 -19.05 10.65
CA VAL A 247 -16.35 -18.38 11.94
C VAL A 247 -16.85 -19.33 13.02
N PRO A 248 -16.06 -19.62 14.07
CA PRO A 248 -16.50 -20.39 15.22
C PRO A 248 -17.75 -19.78 15.87
N LYS A 249 -18.58 -20.63 16.46
CA LYS A 249 -19.73 -20.17 17.25
C LYS A 249 -19.23 -19.37 18.45
N ASN A 250 -19.95 -18.31 18.81
CA ASN A 250 -19.66 -17.40 19.93
C ASN A 250 -18.43 -16.49 19.75
N CYS A 251 -17.82 -16.43 18.56
CA CYS A 251 -16.86 -15.37 18.26
C CYS A 251 -17.51 -14.00 18.47
N ARG A 252 -16.79 -13.12 19.18
CA ARG A 252 -17.15 -11.71 19.32
C ARG A 252 -16.53 -10.92 18.17
N SER A 253 -17.17 -9.83 17.79
CA SER A 253 -16.59 -8.84 16.88
C SER A 253 -15.48 -8.05 17.53
N SER A 254 -14.59 -7.49 16.70
CA SER A 254 -13.56 -6.55 17.17
C SER A 254 -14.19 -5.31 17.83
N MET A 255 -15.43 -4.97 17.46
CA MET A 255 -16.22 -3.91 18.10
C MET A 255 -16.63 -4.30 19.53
N GLU A 256 -17.22 -5.47 19.73
CA GLU A 256 -17.63 -5.96 21.07
C GLU A 256 -16.42 -6.08 22.00
N ILE A 257 -15.35 -6.73 21.53
CA ILE A 257 -14.11 -6.87 22.31
C ILE A 257 -13.52 -5.49 22.65
N GLY A 258 -13.58 -4.54 21.71
CA GLY A 258 -13.13 -3.17 21.94
C GLY A 258 -13.93 -2.46 23.04
N GLN A 259 -15.25 -2.59 23.01
CA GLN A 259 -16.15 -1.98 24.00
C GLN A 259 -15.97 -2.59 25.40
N GLU A 260 -15.89 -3.92 25.51
CA GLU A 260 -15.64 -4.63 26.77
C GLU A 260 -14.33 -4.19 27.44
N ARG A 261 -13.32 -3.85 26.63
CA ARG A 261 -12.01 -3.39 27.11
C ARG A 261 -11.94 -1.88 27.32
N GLY A 262 -13.08 -1.18 27.29
CA GLY A 262 -13.16 0.25 27.54
C GLY A 262 -12.56 1.13 26.45
N LYS A 263 -12.40 0.62 25.22
CA LYS A 263 -11.96 1.45 24.08
C LYS A 263 -13.09 2.36 23.63
N THR A 264 -12.74 3.59 23.24
CA THR A 264 -13.70 4.55 22.69
C THR A 264 -14.17 4.13 21.29
N LEU A 265 -15.37 4.54 20.89
CA LEU A 265 -15.87 4.32 19.52
C LEU A 265 -14.91 4.87 18.46
N LYS A 266 -14.19 5.96 18.75
CA LYS A 266 -13.19 6.53 17.84
C LYS A 266 -12.01 5.58 17.61
N GLU A 267 -11.54 4.93 18.66
CA GLU A 267 -10.46 3.93 18.58
C GLU A 267 -10.91 2.68 17.85
N ILE A 268 -12.14 2.23 18.12
CA ILE A 268 -12.75 1.08 17.44
C ILE A 268 -12.91 1.36 15.94
N ASN A 269 -13.49 2.51 15.59
CA ASN A 269 -13.71 2.92 14.20
C ASN A 269 -12.39 3.05 13.41
N LYS A 270 -11.27 3.33 14.07
CA LYS A 270 -9.97 3.46 13.41
C LYS A 270 -9.51 2.13 12.80
N PHE A 271 -9.59 1.03 13.55
CA PHE A 271 -9.19 -0.28 13.02
C PHE A 271 -10.32 -0.96 12.23
N MET A 272 -11.59 -0.70 12.54
CA MET A 272 -12.69 -1.19 11.71
C MET A 272 -12.65 -0.64 10.28
N LYS A 273 -12.20 0.60 10.07
CA LYS A 273 -11.94 1.14 8.73
C LYS A 273 -10.88 0.36 7.93
N ILE A 274 -9.98 -0.35 8.62
CA ILE A 274 -8.97 -1.21 7.99
C ILE A 274 -9.59 -2.56 7.62
N PHE A 275 -10.42 -3.13 8.49
CA PHE A 275 -11.06 -4.42 8.26
C PHE A 275 -12.22 -4.35 7.26
N GLN A 276 -13.01 -3.27 7.25
CA GLN A 276 -14.20 -3.17 6.40
C GLN A 276 -13.95 -3.53 4.93
N PRO A 277 -12.98 -2.93 4.21
CA PRO A 277 -12.75 -3.30 2.81
C PRO A 277 -12.29 -4.76 2.63
N LEU A 278 -11.65 -5.35 3.65
CA LEU A 278 -11.22 -6.75 3.62
C LEU A 278 -12.40 -7.70 3.88
N LEU A 279 -13.33 -7.30 4.74
CA LEU A 279 -14.58 -8.00 5.01
C LEU A 279 -15.48 -7.95 3.78
N ASP A 280 -15.62 -6.78 3.14
CA ASP A 280 -16.40 -6.63 1.90
C ASP A 280 -15.86 -7.56 0.80
N GLU A 281 -14.53 -7.65 0.65
CA GLU A 281 -13.89 -8.57 -0.30
C GLU A 281 -14.15 -10.05 0.06
N ALA A 282 -14.07 -10.41 1.34
CA ALA A 282 -14.37 -11.77 1.79
C ALA A 282 -15.86 -12.13 1.56
N ASP A 283 -16.77 -11.19 1.79
CA ASP A 283 -18.20 -11.36 1.53
C ASP A 283 -18.48 -11.52 0.04
N GLU A 284 -17.79 -10.79 -0.85
CA GLU A 284 -17.85 -11.00 -2.30
C GLU A 284 -17.30 -12.38 -2.71
N GLU A 285 -16.21 -12.84 -2.09
CA GLU A 285 -15.62 -14.16 -2.33
C GLU A 285 -16.57 -15.31 -1.91
N ILE A 286 -17.31 -15.12 -0.81
CA ILE A 286 -18.36 -16.04 -0.35
C ILE A 286 -19.61 -15.95 -1.25
N THR A 287 -20.02 -14.74 -1.62
CA THR A 287 -21.26 -14.46 -2.36
C THR A 287 -21.16 -14.82 -3.84
N SER A 288 -20.02 -14.62 -4.48
CA SER A 288 -19.75 -15.06 -5.87
C SER A 288 -19.85 -16.60 -6.01
N LYS A 289 -19.54 -17.36 -4.94
CA LYS A 289 -19.79 -18.82 -4.86
C LYS A 289 -21.28 -19.17 -4.81
N ILE A 290 -22.13 -18.26 -4.30
CA ILE A 290 -23.60 -18.40 -4.31
C ILE A 290 -24.18 -17.98 -5.67
N TYR A 291 -23.72 -16.89 -6.27
CA TYR A 291 -24.21 -16.42 -7.58
C TYR A 291 -23.78 -17.31 -8.76
N SER A 292 -22.62 -17.97 -8.69
CA SER A 292 -22.22 -18.97 -9.68
C SER A 292 -23.13 -20.22 -9.68
N ARG A 293 -23.81 -20.52 -8.55
CA ARG A 293 -24.88 -21.53 -8.47
C ARG A 293 -26.21 -21.07 -9.09
N LEU A 294 -26.44 -19.76 -9.21
CA LEU A 294 -27.67 -19.18 -9.77
C LEU A 294 -27.57 -18.89 -11.28
N ARG A 295 -26.38 -19.04 -11.88
CA ARG A 295 -26.12 -18.80 -13.32
C ARG A 295 -26.64 -19.89 -14.27
N CYS A 296 -27.43 -20.85 -13.79
CA CYS A 296 -28.21 -21.76 -14.65
C CYS A 296 -29.59 -21.20 -15.07
N PHE A 297 -29.95 -19.95 -14.73
CA PHE A 297 -31.31 -19.45 -14.94
C PHE A 297 -31.49 -18.15 -15.76
N LYS A 298 -30.45 -17.63 -16.42
CA LYS A 298 -30.58 -16.45 -17.29
C LYS A 298 -29.82 -16.59 -18.60
N ILE A 299 -30.40 -17.36 -19.51
CA ILE A 299 -30.24 -17.21 -20.96
C ILE A 299 -31.65 -17.04 -21.49
N PHE A 300 -32.11 -15.81 -21.70
CA PHE A 300 -33.17 -15.46 -22.65
C PHE A 300 -33.29 -13.93 -22.67
N PHE A 301 -32.74 -13.32 -23.72
CA PHE A 301 -33.30 -12.23 -24.55
C PHE A 301 -32.20 -11.28 -25.06
N ASN A 302 -31.85 -11.53 -26.33
CA ASN A 302 -31.28 -10.59 -27.30
C ASN A 302 -32.35 -9.58 -27.74
N THR A 303 -31.97 -8.37 -28.17
CA THR A 303 -31.96 -7.92 -29.59
C THR A 303 -31.77 -6.40 -29.75
N ASP A 304 -30.96 -6.03 -30.76
CA ASP A 304 -30.81 -4.70 -31.38
C ASP A 304 -32.04 -4.26 -32.20
N PHE A 305 -32.38 -2.96 -32.22
CA PHE A 305 -32.86 -2.23 -33.42
C PHE A 305 -33.08 -0.71 -33.17
N PHE A 306 -32.56 0.13 -34.09
CA PHE A 306 -33.20 1.28 -34.78
C PHE A 306 -32.27 2.49 -35.02
N SER A 307 -32.10 2.81 -36.31
CA SER A 307 -31.56 4.05 -36.85
C SER A 307 -32.61 4.74 -37.73
N SER A 308 -33.11 5.90 -37.30
CA SER A 308 -33.62 7.03 -38.12
C SER A 308 -34.48 7.93 -37.22
N PHE A 309 -34.22 9.23 -37.11
CA PHE A 309 -35.20 10.33 -36.93
C PHE A 309 -34.46 11.65 -36.58
N THR A 310 -34.42 12.60 -37.51
CA THR A 310 -33.73 13.90 -37.36
C THR A 310 -34.60 14.99 -36.72
N SER A 311 -35.88 14.73 -36.43
CA SER A 311 -36.75 15.64 -35.67
C SER A 311 -36.74 15.37 -34.15
N VAL A 312 -36.48 14.12 -33.74
CA VAL A 312 -36.27 13.77 -32.32
C VAL A 312 -34.98 14.38 -31.79
N GLN A 313 -33.96 14.57 -32.64
CA GLN A 313 -32.69 15.17 -32.24
C GLN A 313 -32.82 16.59 -31.69
N TYR A 314 -33.68 17.45 -32.23
CA TYR A 314 -33.83 18.83 -31.73
C TYR A 314 -34.56 18.89 -30.38
N SER A 315 -35.61 18.08 -30.22
CA SER A 315 -36.34 17.95 -28.95
C SER A 315 -35.47 17.27 -27.88
N LEU A 316 -34.68 16.27 -28.28
CA LEU A 316 -33.74 15.57 -27.41
C LEU A 316 -32.56 16.49 -27.03
N LEU A 317 -31.99 17.27 -27.97
CA LEU A 317 -30.99 18.30 -27.65
C LEU A 317 -31.56 19.36 -26.70
N PHE A 318 -32.81 19.80 -26.90
CA PHE A 318 -33.45 20.77 -26.02
C PHE A 318 -33.67 20.21 -24.60
N ILE A 319 -34.14 18.96 -24.49
CA ILE A 319 -34.31 18.26 -23.20
C ILE A 319 -32.96 17.96 -22.54
N ILE A 320 -31.94 17.58 -23.32
CA ILE A 320 -30.56 17.38 -22.86
C ILE A 320 -29.98 18.72 -22.36
N ASN A 321 -30.15 19.82 -23.10
CA ASN A 321 -29.69 21.15 -22.70
C ASN A 321 -30.41 21.66 -21.44
N MET A 322 -31.72 21.44 -21.31
CA MET A 322 -32.46 21.73 -20.07
C MET A 322 -31.97 20.87 -18.90
N SER A 323 -31.66 19.59 -19.14
CA SER A 323 -31.09 18.68 -18.13
C SER A 323 -29.69 19.09 -17.70
N VAL A 324 -28.84 19.56 -18.63
CA VAL A 324 -27.49 20.06 -18.35
C VAL A 324 -27.55 21.37 -17.56
N GLN A 325 -28.37 22.34 -17.99
CA GLN A 325 -28.51 23.60 -17.27
C GLN A 325 -29.05 23.40 -15.84
N SER A 326 -29.98 22.46 -15.66
CA SER A 326 -30.47 22.09 -14.32
C SER A 326 -29.34 21.58 -13.42
N LYS A 327 -28.46 20.71 -13.94
CA LYS A 327 -27.30 20.19 -13.21
C LYS A 327 -26.26 21.27 -12.90
N ILE A 328 -26.03 22.20 -13.83
CA ILE A 328 -25.15 23.35 -13.62
C ILE A 328 -25.71 24.25 -12.50
N ASN A 329 -27.00 24.54 -12.52
CA ASN A 329 -27.63 25.38 -11.51
C ASN A 329 -27.61 24.71 -10.12
N GLU A 330 -27.88 23.40 -10.06
CA GLU A 330 -27.77 22.61 -8.82
C GLU A 330 -26.33 22.60 -8.28
N PHE A 331 -25.34 22.34 -9.14
CA PHE A 331 -23.92 22.42 -8.80
C PHE A 331 -23.58 23.79 -8.19
N ARG A 332 -23.98 24.87 -8.86
CA ARG A 332 -23.75 26.25 -8.39
C ARG A 332 -24.39 26.50 -7.04
N SER A 333 -25.60 25.98 -6.82
CA SER A 333 -26.30 26.10 -5.53
C SER A 333 -25.51 25.45 -4.40
N ILE A 334 -25.04 24.21 -4.59
CA ILE A 334 -24.25 23.48 -3.59
C ILE A 334 -22.95 24.22 -3.26
N VAL A 335 -22.22 24.68 -4.28
CA VAL A 335 -20.95 25.39 -4.08
C VAL A 335 -21.19 26.74 -3.39
N ARG A 336 -22.26 27.46 -3.77
CA ARG A 336 -22.62 28.75 -3.16
C ARG A 336 -22.99 28.58 -1.70
N GLU A 337 -23.86 27.63 -1.38
CA GLU A 337 -24.26 27.34 0.01
C GLU A 337 -23.04 26.99 0.87
N ALA A 338 -22.11 26.17 0.35
CA ALA A 338 -20.88 25.84 1.05
C ALA A 338 -19.96 27.06 1.28
N TYR A 339 -19.89 27.98 0.31
CA TYR A 339 -19.11 29.21 0.43
C TYR A 339 -19.77 30.21 1.40
N GLU A 340 -21.08 30.44 1.30
CA GLU A 340 -21.82 31.37 2.18
C GLU A 340 -21.75 30.95 3.65
N ASN A 341 -21.72 29.64 3.92
CA ASN A 341 -21.62 29.10 5.28
C ASN A 341 -20.21 29.23 5.90
N ASP A 342 -19.14 29.38 5.10
CA ASP A 342 -17.75 29.28 5.58
C ASP A 342 -16.75 30.02 4.67
N GLN A 343 -17.01 31.31 4.39
CA GLN A 343 -16.25 32.10 3.42
C GLN A 343 -14.74 32.13 3.70
N GLU A 344 -14.33 32.25 4.97
CA GLU A 344 -12.93 32.36 5.38
C GLU A 344 -12.08 31.15 4.98
N SER A 345 -12.71 29.98 4.80
CA SER A 345 -12.01 28.75 4.42
C SER A 345 -11.73 28.63 2.92
N PHE A 346 -12.32 29.48 2.07
CA PHE A 346 -12.23 29.37 0.61
C PHE A 346 -11.23 30.35 0.00
N ASP A 347 -10.69 29.95 -1.15
CA ASP A 347 -9.94 30.81 -2.06
C ASP A 347 -10.93 31.43 -3.06
N GLU A 348 -11.11 32.74 -3.00
CA GLU A 348 -12.17 33.45 -3.74
C GLU A 348 -11.94 33.51 -5.26
N ASP A 349 -10.71 33.26 -5.72
CA ASP A 349 -10.29 33.34 -7.13
C ASP A 349 -11.12 32.44 -8.08
N LEU A 350 -11.73 31.36 -7.55
CA LEU A 350 -12.55 30.43 -8.33
C LEU A 350 -14.05 30.63 -8.16
N ILE A 351 -14.50 31.43 -7.18
CA ILE A 351 -15.93 31.62 -6.89
C ILE A 351 -16.60 32.41 -8.02
N GLU A 352 -16.04 33.56 -8.41
CA GLU A 352 -16.58 34.39 -9.49
C GLU A 352 -16.58 33.64 -10.83
N LEU A 353 -15.50 32.90 -11.09
CA LEU A 353 -15.37 32.10 -12.30
C LEU A 353 -16.42 30.99 -12.37
N MET A 354 -16.66 30.27 -11.27
CA MET A 354 -17.70 29.22 -11.20
C MET A 354 -19.12 29.77 -11.47
N GLN A 355 -19.39 31.00 -11.05
CA GLN A 355 -20.69 31.64 -11.27
C GLN A 355 -20.92 32.06 -12.72
N THR A 356 -19.86 32.47 -13.42
CA THR A 356 -19.97 33.12 -14.74
C THR A 356 -19.56 32.21 -15.90
N ASN A 357 -18.86 31.12 -15.62
CA ASN A 357 -18.29 30.25 -16.64
C ASN A 357 -18.91 28.85 -16.55
N ASP A 358 -19.80 28.50 -17.49
CA ASP A 358 -20.42 27.16 -17.53
C ASP A 358 -19.38 26.07 -17.81
N TRP A 359 -18.36 26.36 -18.62
CA TRP A 359 -17.34 25.40 -19.02
C TRP A 359 -16.57 24.84 -17.80
N ILE A 360 -16.24 25.66 -16.79
CA ILE A 360 -15.54 25.14 -15.60
C ILE A 360 -16.42 24.18 -14.80
N VAL A 361 -17.73 24.47 -14.72
CA VAL A 361 -18.71 23.62 -14.03
C VAL A 361 -18.86 22.30 -14.77
N GLU A 362 -19.03 22.34 -16.09
CA GLU A 362 -19.11 21.15 -16.95
C GLU A 362 -17.88 20.25 -16.77
N ARG A 363 -16.67 20.81 -16.73
CA ARG A 363 -15.44 20.04 -16.51
C ARG A 363 -15.39 19.33 -15.16
N TYR A 364 -15.89 19.93 -14.08
CA TYR A 364 -15.98 19.25 -12.80
C TYR A 364 -17.07 18.16 -12.79
N LEU A 365 -18.18 18.38 -13.50
CA LEU A 365 -19.23 17.37 -13.71
C LEU A 365 -18.72 16.17 -14.52
N GLU A 366 -17.95 16.42 -15.59
CA GLU A 366 -17.32 15.37 -16.41
C GLU A 366 -16.40 14.47 -15.59
N ARG A 367 -15.64 15.06 -14.65
CA ARG A 367 -14.70 14.33 -13.80
C ARG A 367 -15.42 13.37 -12.87
N ARG A 368 -16.41 13.85 -12.12
CA ARG A 368 -17.02 13.08 -11.04
C ARG A 368 -18.31 12.36 -11.43
N LYS A 369 -18.85 12.64 -12.62
CA LYS A 369 -20.07 12.06 -13.21
C LYS A 369 -21.36 12.28 -12.41
N THR A 370 -21.28 12.97 -11.27
CA THR A 370 -22.41 13.35 -10.41
C THR A 370 -22.29 14.83 -10.03
N VAL A 371 -23.44 15.49 -9.83
CA VAL A 371 -23.49 16.91 -9.43
C VAL A 371 -22.81 17.11 -8.07
N GLN A 372 -23.20 16.32 -7.07
CA GLN A 372 -22.61 16.34 -5.74
C GLN A 372 -21.09 16.14 -5.77
N GLY A 373 -20.61 15.09 -6.45
CA GLY A 373 -19.18 14.79 -6.48
C GLY A 373 -18.36 15.88 -7.17
N GLY A 374 -18.89 16.47 -8.25
CA GLY A 374 -18.25 17.60 -8.93
C GLY A 374 -18.18 18.84 -8.04
N ALA A 375 -19.29 19.19 -7.38
CA ALA A 375 -19.37 20.35 -6.49
C ALA A 375 -18.42 20.18 -5.30
N GLU A 376 -18.41 19.01 -4.67
CA GLU A 376 -17.48 18.66 -3.59
C GLU A 376 -16.02 18.78 -4.03
N MET A 377 -15.68 18.33 -5.24
CA MET A 377 -14.32 18.44 -5.77
C MET A 377 -13.87 19.91 -5.92
N LEU A 378 -14.74 20.80 -6.42
CA LEU A 378 -14.44 22.23 -6.53
C LEU A 378 -14.34 22.90 -5.14
N ILE A 379 -15.28 22.62 -4.23
CA ILE A 379 -15.23 23.10 -2.84
C ILE A 379 -13.89 22.73 -2.19
N ASN A 380 -13.54 21.45 -2.28
CA ASN A 380 -12.29 20.92 -1.76
C ASN A 380 -11.06 21.56 -2.43
N THR A 381 -11.13 21.85 -3.72
CA THR A 381 -10.07 22.57 -4.44
C THR A 381 -9.87 23.98 -3.88
N MET A 382 -10.94 24.75 -3.66
CA MET A 382 -10.85 26.11 -3.12
C MET A 382 -10.31 26.12 -1.68
N LYS A 383 -10.81 25.22 -0.82
CA LYS A 383 -10.29 25.08 0.56
C LYS A 383 -8.83 24.67 0.59
N PHE A 384 -8.43 23.72 -0.27
CA PHE A 384 -7.05 23.29 -0.40
C PHE A 384 -6.11 24.43 -0.82
N ARG A 385 -6.53 25.24 -1.80
CA ARG A 385 -5.75 26.40 -2.25
C ARG A 385 -5.61 27.47 -1.17
N ASN A 386 -6.68 27.76 -0.44
CA ASN A 386 -6.66 28.74 0.66
C ASN A 386 -5.72 28.27 1.79
N ASN A 387 -5.81 27.00 2.18
CA ASN A 387 -4.94 26.40 3.21
C ASN A 387 -3.45 26.52 2.87
N LEU A 388 -3.11 26.47 1.59
CA LEU A 388 -1.72 26.63 1.11
C LEU A 388 -1.37 28.07 0.73
N GLY A 389 -2.34 28.98 0.79
CA GLY A 389 -2.19 30.39 0.42
C GLY A 389 -1.87 30.62 -1.06
N ILE A 390 -2.28 29.73 -1.97
CA ILE A 390 -1.83 29.75 -3.38
C ILE A 390 -2.07 31.09 -4.05
N SER A 391 -3.27 31.67 -3.94
CA SER A 391 -3.59 32.98 -4.54
C SER A 391 -2.84 34.16 -3.91
N LYS A 392 -2.18 33.97 -2.75
CA LYS A 392 -1.40 35.01 -2.05
C LYS A 392 0.11 34.90 -2.31
N ILE A 393 0.53 33.85 -3.01
CA ILE A 393 1.93 33.58 -3.33
C ILE A 393 2.31 34.30 -4.63
N SER A 394 3.53 34.81 -4.68
CA SER A 394 4.17 35.32 -5.89
C SER A 394 5.60 34.76 -6.02
N ASP A 395 6.28 35.10 -7.12
CA ASP A 395 7.62 34.58 -7.42
C ASP A 395 8.64 34.84 -6.28
N VAL A 396 8.53 35.97 -5.56
CA VAL A 396 9.45 36.36 -4.48
C VAL A 396 9.34 35.49 -3.22
N ASN A 397 8.30 34.65 -3.11
CA ASN A 397 8.14 33.71 -2.01
C ASN A 397 9.03 32.46 -2.12
N PHE A 398 9.82 32.35 -3.18
CA PHE A 398 10.69 31.20 -3.46
C PHE A 398 12.16 31.62 -3.63
N PRO A 399 13.11 30.74 -3.25
CA PRO A 399 14.52 31.02 -3.45
C PRO A 399 14.86 31.08 -4.95
N ALA A 400 15.76 31.99 -5.34
CA ALA A 400 16.18 32.19 -6.72
C ALA A 400 16.64 30.89 -7.41
N GLU A 401 17.25 29.97 -6.64
CA GLU A 401 17.75 28.69 -7.11
C GLU A 401 16.64 27.78 -7.69
N TYR A 402 15.39 27.91 -7.24
CA TYR A 402 14.28 27.15 -7.82
C TYR A 402 14.07 27.49 -9.31
N PHE A 403 14.22 28.78 -9.64
CA PHE A 403 14.13 29.29 -11.01
C PHE A 403 15.42 29.00 -11.80
N LYS A 404 16.61 29.18 -11.18
CA LYS A 404 17.90 28.86 -11.82
C LYS A 404 18.04 27.39 -12.21
N MET A 405 17.39 26.47 -11.49
CA MET A 405 17.36 25.05 -11.84
C MET A 405 16.24 24.69 -12.82
N GLY A 406 15.27 25.59 -13.04
CA GLY A 406 14.07 25.29 -13.81
C GLY A 406 13.27 24.13 -13.22
N ILE A 407 13.06 24.11 -11.90
CA ILE A 407 12.37 23.00 -11.20
C ILE A 407 10.98 22.74 -11.78
N ALA A 408 10.21 23.80 -11.93
CA ALA A 408 8.91 23.79 -12.58
C ALA A 408 8.74 25.13 -13.30
N PHE A 409 8.30 25.10 -14.55
CA PHE A 409 8.23 26.29 -15.39
C PHE A 409 7.17 26.12 -16.48
N ASP A 410 6.55 27.24 -16.85
CA ASP A 410 5.73 27.32 -18.03
C ASP A 410 6.61 27.37 -19.28
N TYR A 411 6.12 26.77 -20.36
CA TYR A 411 6.83 26.79 -21.63
C TYR A 411 5.85 26.99 -22.80
N THR A 412 6.31 26.65 -24.01
CA THR A 412 5.52 26.67 -25.24
C THR A 412 4.39 25.63 -25.22
N LYS A 413 3.51 25.72 -26.22
CA LYS A 413 2.33 24.87 -26.33
C LYS A 413 2.66 23.47 -26.86
N ASP A 414 1.82 22.49 -26.51
CA ASP A 414 1.86 21.15 -27.10
C ASP A 414 1.11 21.10 -28.44
N LYS A 415 1.09 19.93 -29.09
CA LYS A 415 0.37 19.69 -30.36
C LYS A 415 -1.15 19.87 -30.26
N GLN A 416 -1.70 19.87 -29.05
CA GLN A 416 -3.12 20.09 -28.78
C GLN A 416 -3.40 21.54 -28.34
N ALA A 417 -2.43 22.44 -28.52
CA ALA A 417 -2.47 23.86 -28.14
C ALA A 417 -2.63 24.13 -26.62
N ASN A 418 -2.37 23.13 -25.76
CA ASN A 418 -2.34 23.31 -24.32
C ASN A 418 -1.10 24.13 -23.91
N ASP A 419 -1.25 25.02 -22.93
CA ASP A 419 -0.08 25.56 -22.23
C ASP A 419 0.56 24.44 -21.38
N VAL A 420 1.89 24.30 -21.44
CA VAL A 420 2.59 23.16 -20.84
C VAL A 420 3.38 23.61 -19.62
N LEU A 421 3.09 22.97 -18.48
CA LEU A 421 3.90 23.02 -17.28
C LEU A 421 4.90 21.87 -17.29
N TYR A 422 6.19 22.18 -17.24
CA TYR A 422 7.23 21.17 -17.03
C TYR A 422 7.55 21.07 -15.55
N ILE A 423 7.74 19.84 -15.05
CA ILE A 423 8.19 19.54 -13.68
C ILE A 423 9.40 18.61 -13.76
N ARG A 424 10.57 19.10 -13.38
CA ARG A 424 11.85 18.37 -13.42
C ARG A 424 12.12 17.69 -12.08
N TYR A 425 11.67 16.44 -11.95
CA TYR A 425 11.67 15.75 -10.66
C TYR A 425 13.08 15.40 -10.14
N ARG A 426 14.10 15.42 -11.01
CA ARG A 426 15.51 15.18 -10.63
C ARG A 426 16.03 16.15 -9.56
N PHE A 427 15.43 17.33 -9.43
CA PHE A 427 15.80 18.31 -8.40
C PHE A 427 15.04 18.12 -7.08
N HIS A 428 14.03 17.25 -7.04
CA HIS A 428 13.31 16.94 -5.80
C HIS A 428 14.20 16.17 -4.83
N ARG A 429 14.23 16.61 -3.58
CA ARG A 429 14.88 15.91 -2.46
C ARG A 429 14.01 16.05 -1.24
N LYS A 430 13.88 14.97 -0.46
CA LYS A 430 13.17 15.02 0.82
C LYS A 430 13.99 15.78 1.85
N ILE A 431 13.76 17.09 1.93
CA ILE A 431 14.42 18.01 2.86
C ILE A 431 13.33 18.73 3.65
N LYS A 432 13.37 18.61 4.97
CA LYS A 432 12.31 19.09 5.87
C LYS A 432 11.99 20.58 5.66
N GLU A 433 13.02 21.41 5.53
CA GLU A 433 12.91 22.85 5.34
C GLU A 433 12.22 23.22 4.02
N LEU A 434 12.33 22.35 3.01
CA LEU A 434 11.87 22.60 1.65
C LEU A 434 10.55 21.87 1.32
N ASP A 435 10.09 20.91 2.12
CA ASP A 435 8.94 20.06 1.77
C ASP A 435 7.69 20.89 1.43
N MET A 436 7.29 21.83 2.30
CA MET A 436 6.13 22.68 2.03
C MET A 436 6.40 23.69 0.91
N ILE A 437 7.62 24.22 0.82
CA ILE A 437 8.01 25.20 -0.20
C ILE A 437 7.96 24.59 -1.59
N TRP A 438 8.42 23.35 -1.74
CA TRP A 438 8.35 22.58 -2.97
C TRP A 438 6.89 22.36 -3.40
N ARG A 439 6.02 21.94 -2.47
CA ARG A 439 4.58 21.75 -2.73
C ARG A 439 3.92 23.04 -3.19
N GLN A 440 4.17 24.14 -2.47
CA GLN A 440 3.66 25.46 -2.82
C GLN A 440 4.20 25.93 -4.19
N PHE A 441 5.47 25.71 -4.49
CA PHE A 441 6.07 26.13 -5.75
C PHE A 441 5.44 25.42 -6.95
N VAL A 442 5.32 24.10 -6.91
CA VAL A 442 4.71 23.33 -8.01
C VAL A 442 3.25 23.74 -8.23
N LEU A 443 2.48 23.90 -7.14
CA LEU A 443 1.09 24.34 -7.23
C LEU A 443 0.94 25.79 -7.71
N TYR A 444 1.85 26.67 -7.30
CA TYR A 444 1.90 28.06 -7.75
C TYR A 444 2.23 28.14 -9.25
N GLN A 445 3.23 27.41 -9.73
CA GLN A 445 3.54 27.34 -11.16
C GLN A 445 2.37 26.77 -11.96
N MET A 446 1.70 25.74 -11.43
CA MET A 446 0.48 25.19 -12.02
C MET A 446 -0.65 26.23 -12.10
N ASP A 447 -0.85 27.04 -11.05
CA ASP A 447 -1.86 28.12 -11.04
C ASP A 447 -1.52 29.23 -12.05
N LYS A 448 -0.23 29.59 -12.21
CA LYS A 448 0.21 30.55 -13.24
C LYS A 448 -0.12 30.07 -14.64
N VAL A 449 0.21 28.80 -14.95
CA VAL A 449 -0.08 28.21 -16.27
C VAL A 449 -1.58 28.11 -16.50
N ASP A 450 -2.33 27.70 -15.47
CA ASP A 450 -3.79 27.63 -15.52
C ASP A 450 -4.40 29.00 -15.86
N LYS A 451 -4.02 30.05 -15.12
CA LYS A 451 -4.44 31.44 -15.40
C LYS A 451 -4.03 31.93 -16.77
N LYS A 452 -2.79 31.67 -17.20
CA LYS A 452 -2.27 32.02 -18.54
C LYS A 452 -3.09 31.39 -19.66
N SER A 453 -3.52 30.14 -19.47
CA SER A 453 -4.36 29.42 -20.43
C SER A 453 -5.82 29.91 -20.46
N ASN A 454 -6.14 30.99 -19.75
CA ASN A 454 -7.50 31.42 -19.42
C ASN A 454 -8.34 30.27 -18.81
N ARG A 455 -7.65 29.36 -18.13
CA ARG A 455 -8.15 28.11 -17.58
C ARG A 455 -8.85 27.20 -18.60
N GLN A 456 -8.53 27.30 -19.89
CA GLN A 456 -9.17 26.52 -20.96
C GLN A 456 -8.38 25.28 -21.41
N GLY A 457 -7.18 25.05 -20.88
CA GLY A 457 -6.42 23.85 -21.23
C GLY A 457 -4.95 23.93 -20.83
N MET A 458 -4.52 23.00 -19.98
CA MET A 458 -3.12 22.82 -19.58
C MET A 458 -2.71 21.35 -19.70
N ALA A 459 -1.46 21.12 -20.06
CA ALA A 459 -0.79 19.83 -19.93
C ALA A 459 0.37 19.94 -18.92
N ILE A 460 0.64 18.85 -18.20
CA ILE A 460 1.80 18.78 -17.31
C ILE A 460 2.74 17.71 -17.83
N ILE A 461 4.01 18.04 -18.04
CA ILE A 461 5.06 17.07 -18.36
C ILE A 461 5.95 16.90 -17.13
N VAL A 462 5.93 15.71 -16.56
CA VAL A 462 6.81 15.33 -15.44
C VAL A 462 8.03 14.63 -16.02
N ASP A 463 9.16 15.35 -16.06
CA ASP A 463 10.45 14.86 -16.51
C ASP A 463 11.13 14.05 -15.39
N LEU A 464 11.26 12.74 -15.63
CA LEU A 464 11.93 11.78 -14.74
C LEU A 464 13.32 11.37 -15.23
N ASN A 465 13.92 12.11 -16.16
CA ASN A 465 15.30 11.86 -16.56
C ASN A 465 16.28 12.05 -15.40
N ASN A 466 17.26 11.15 -15.33
CA ASN A 466 18.38 11.23 -14.39
C ASN A 466 17.96 11.28 -12.90
N ILE A 467 16.79 10.74 -12.54
CA ILE A 467 16.42 10.57 -11.13
C ILE A 467 17.12 9.34 -10.53
N GLY A 468 17.48 9.44 -9.25
CA GLY A 468 18.13 8.40 -8.45
C GLY A 468 17.31 8.03 -7.22
N MET A 469 17.83 7.12 -6.39
CA MET A 469 17.20 6.71 -5.12
C MET A 469 16.95 7.89 -4.18
N ASP A 470 17.84 8.88 -4.17
CA ASP A 470 17.70 10.08 -3.34
C ASP A 470 16.52 10.99 -3.75
N ASN A 471 15.94 10.79 -4.94
CA ASN A 471 14.72 11.49 -5.38
C ASN A 471 13.44 10.79 -4.90
N MET A 472 13.54 9.59 -4.32
CA MET A 472 12.37 8.83 -3.88
C MET A 472 11.75 9.46 -2.64
N ASP A 473 10.64 10.16 -2.84
CA ASP A 473 9.83 10.72 -1.77
C ASP A 473 8.40 10.17 -1.80
N MET A 474 8.20 9.08 -1.04
CA MET A 474 6.90 8.42 -0.96
C MET A 474 5.81 9.30 -0.34
N ASP A 475 6.16 10.25 0.53
CA ASP A 475 5.16 11.12 1.17
C ASP A 475 4.72 12.20 0.18
N TYR A 476 5.66 12.75 -0.60
CA TYR A 476 5.32 13.63 -1.72
C TYR A 476 4.50 12.91 -2.79
N ALA A 477 4.89 11.69 -3.20
CA ALA A 477 4.17 10.93 -4.22
C ALA A 477 2.73 10.57 -3.78
N ARG A 478 2.53 10.13 -2.53
CA ARG A 478 1.19 9.85 -1.97
C ARG A 478 0.35 11.12 -1.89
N TRP A 479 0.93 12.21 -1.39
CA TRP A 479 0.24 13.49 -1.32
C TRP A 479 -0.12 14.02 -2.71
N GLY A 480 0.79 13.94 -3.68
CA GLY A 480 0.56 14.43 -5.04
C GLY A 480 -0.55 13.67 -5.72
N MET A 481 -0.60 12.34 -5.55
CA MET A 481 -1.68 11.53 -6.11
C MET A 481 -3.02 11.78 -5.42
N ALA A 482 -3.04 11.94 -4.09
CA ALA A 482 -4.26 12.31 -3.37
C ALA A 482 -4.74 13.72 -3.75
N ALA A 483 -3.82 14.68 -3.90
CA ALA A 483 -4.13 16.03 -4.34
C ALA A 483 -4.68 16.05 -5.76
N PHE A 484 -4.09 15.26 -6.67
CA PHE A 484 -4.61 15.05 -8.01
C PHE A 484 -6.03 14.44 -7.95
N GLY A 485 -6.25 13.40 -7.15
CA GLY A 485 -7.57 12.77 -7.04
C GLY A 485 -8.67 13.67 -6.47
N ASN A 486 -8.32 14.52 -5.51
CA ASN A 486 -9.29 15.33 -4.76
C ASN A 486 -9.46 16.75 -5.30
N TYR A 487 -8.42 17.30 -5.94
CA TYR A 487 -8.34 18.74 -6.25
C TYR A 487 -7.84 19.02 -7.68
N CYS A 488 -7.90 18.05 -8.60
CA CYS A 488 -7.48 18.26 -9.99
C CYS A 488 -8.12 19.56 -10.55
N PRO A 489 -7.34 20.47 -11.18
CA PRO A 489 -7.85 21.71 -11.78
C PRO A 489 -8.63 21.42 -13.05
N ALA A 490 -9.83 21.98 -13.25
CA ALA A 490 -10.71 21.70 -14.40
C ALA A 490 -10.05 21.77 -15.79
N SER A 491 -9.07 22.66 -15.93
CA SER A 491 -8.29 22.91 -17.14
C SER A 491 -7.26 21.85 -17.49
N LEU A 492 -6.93 20.96 -16.56
CA LEU A 492 -5.93 19.94 -16.82
C LEU A 492 -6.47 18.91 -17.82
N ASN A 493 -5.79 18.79 -18.96
CA ASN A 493 -6.13 17.90 -20.07
C ASN A 493 -5.36 16.58 -20.00
N TYR A 494 -4.09 16.59 -19.63
CA TYR A 494 -3.34 15.38 -19.30
C TYR A 494 -2.07 15.67 -18.50
N VAL A 495 -1.55 14.64 -17.84
CA VAL A 495 -0.22 14.60 -17.24
C VAL A 495 0.59 13.55 -17.98
N LEU A 496 1.71 13.95 -18.59
CA LEU A 496 2.65 13.07 -19.26
C LEU A 496 3.82 12.76 -18.34
N ILE A 497 3.95 11.51 -17.95
CA ILE A 497 5.10 11.00 -17.21
C ILE A 497 6.16 10.58 -18.24
N TYR A 498 7.25 11.35 -18.32
CA TYR A 498 8.31 11.14 -19.30
C TYR A 498 9.51 10.41 -18.70
N ASN A 499 9.97 9.35 -19.38
CA ASN A 499 11.15 8.55 -19.01
C ASN A 499 11.11 7.98 -17.58
N LEU A 500 9.97 7.39 -17.19
CA LEU A 500 9.82 6.70 -15.89
C LEU A 500 10.85 5.56 -15.74
N PRO A 501 11.84 5.65 -14.84
CA PRO A 501 12.81 4.60 -14.66
C PRO A 501 12.17 3.35 -14.06
N ARG A 502 12.66 2.15 -14.42
CA ARG A 502 12.11 0.88 -13.91
C ARG A 502 12.00 0.82 -12.39
N MET A 503 12.95 1.40 -11.65
CA MET A 503 12.90 1.45 -10.18
C MET A 503 11.70 2.24 -9.64
N MET A 504 11.18 3.21 -10.41
CA MET A 504 10.02 4.03 -10.05
C MET A 504 8.69 3.38 -10.42
N ASN A 505 8.66 2.29 -11.18
CA ASN A 505 7.45 1.48 -11.35
C ASN A 505 6.92 1.00 -10.00
N THR A 506 7.81 0.79 -9.03
CA THR A 506 7.48 0.57 -7.62
C THR A 506 6.60 1.67 -7.05
N VAL A 507 7.10 2.91 -7.11
CA VAL A 507 6.46 4.08 -6.53
C VAL A 507 5.13 4.28 -7.24
N TRP A 508 5.13 4.19 -8.58
CA TRP A 508 3.93 4.24 -9.40
C TRP A 508 2.90 3.19 -8.97
N ASN A 509 3.26 1.92 -8.84
CA ASN A 509 2.32 0.86 -8.45
C ASN A 509 1.76 1.04 -7.03
N LEU A 510 2.48 1.74 -6.14
CA LEU A 510 2.03 2.04 -4.78
C LEU A 510 1.08 3.24 -4.73
N VAL A 511 1.28 4.24 -5.59
CA VAL A 511 0.42 5.44 -5.61
C VAL A 511 -0.72 5.33 -6.62
N LYS A 512 -0.59 4.53 -7.68
CA LYS A 512 -1.63 4.30 -8.70
C LYS A 512 -2.99 3.91 -8.10
N PRO A 513 -3.10 3.10 -7.04
CA PRO A 513 -4.39 2.81 -6.41
C PRO A 513 -5.09 4.04 -5.81
N LEU A 514 -4.35 5.11 -5.50
CA LEU A 514 -4.90 6.39 -5.03
C LEU A 514 -5.44 7.24 -6.19
N LEU A 515 -5.16 6.88 -7.44
CA LEU A 515 -5.65 7.55 -8.65
C LEU A 515 -7.11 7.15 -8.90
N PRO A 516 -8.07 8.09 -8.81
CA PRO A 516 -9.46 7.77 -9.09
C PRO A 516 -9.64 7.27 -10.53
N LYS A 517 -10.47 6.23 -10.72
CA LYS A 517 -10.66 5.57 -12.03
C LYS A 517 -11.15 6.56 -13.10
N ASP A 518 -11.96 7.52 -12.69
CA ASP A 518 -12.47 8.64 -13.49
C ASP A 518 -11.38 9.60 -13.97
N LEU A 519 -10.24 9.70 -13.28
CA LEU A 519 -9.12 10.57 -13.67
C LEU A 519 -7.93 9.81 -14.27
N ALA A 520 -7.93 8.48 -14.22
CA ALA A 520 -6.82 7.65 -14.67
C ALA A 520 -6.45 7.87 -16.15
N HIS A 521 -7.44 8.17 -16.98
CA HIS A 521 -7.26 8.44 -18.42
C HIS A 521 -6.46 9.72 -18.72
N LEU A 522 -6.32 10.62 -17.74
CA LEU A 522 -5.50 11.84 -17.87
C LEU A 522 -4.01 11.54 -17.72
N MET A 523 -3.62 10.41 -17.15
CA MET A 523 -2.21 10.04 -16.95
C MET A 523 -1.67 9.26 -18.15
N LYS A 524 -0.68 9.84 -18.83
CA LYS A 524 -0.01 9.30 -20.01
C LYS A 524 1.45 9.01 -19.70
N PHE A 525 2.03 8.05 -20.41
CA PHE A 525 3.43 7.62 -20.23
C PHE A 525 4.11 7.60 -21.58
N CYS A 526 5.33 8.10 -21.65
CA CYS A 526 6.16 8.00 -22.84
C CYS A 526 7.65 8.00 -22.47
N SER A 527 8.49 7.59 -23.41
CA SER A 527 9.94 7.55 -23.26
C SER A 527 10.68 7.81 -24.56
N GLY A 528 11.89 8.35 -24.46
CA GLY A 528 12.72 8.70 -25.62
C GLY A 528 11.97 9.59 -26.61
N ASP A 529 12.00 9.21 -27.89
CA ASP A 529 11.41 10.01 -28.98
C ASP A 529 9.86 10.04 -28.95
N GLU A 530 9.19 9.21 -28.16
CA GLU A 530 7.72 9.24 -28.01
C GLU A 530 7.22 10.59 -27.45
N ILE A 531 8.08 11.41 -26.85
CA ILE A 531 7.72 12.77 -26.43
C ILE A 531 7.30 13.66 -27.61
N PHE A 532 7.83 13.39 -28.81
CA PHE A 532 7.48 14.13 -30.03
C PHE A 532 6.07 13.84 -30.52
N ASP A 533 5.39 12.82 -30.00
CA ASP A 533 3.96 12.59 -30.26
C ASP A 533 3.08 13.63 -29.56
N TYR A 534 3.61 14.28 -28.52
CA TYR A 534 2.90 15.25 -27.68
C TYR A 534 3.32 16.69 -27.97
N VAL A 535 4.61 16.93 -28.17
CA VAL A 535 5.16 18.29 -28.33
C VAL A 535 6.02 18.35 -29.59
N ASP A 536 5.77 19.35 -30.43
CA ASP A 536 6.61 19.59 -31.61
C ASP A 536 8.05 19.93 -31.20
N LYS A 537 9.02 19.51 -32.00
CA LYS A 537 10.45 19.68 -31.68
C LYS A 537 10.82 21.14 -31.45
N GLU A 538 10.27 22.06 -32.24
CA GLU A 538 10.44 23.52 -32.08
C GLU A 538 9.84 24.11 -30.79
N ASN A 539 8.92 23.37 -30.16
CA ASN A 539 8.23 23.72 -28.92
C ASN A 539 8.72 22.88 -27.72
N LEU A 540 9.77 22.07 -27.87
CA LEU A 540 10.32 21.25 -26.79
C LEU A 540 11.64 21.87 -26.28
N PRO A 541 11.91 21.87 -24.96
CA PRO A 541 13.19 22.33 -24.43
C PRO A 541 14.39 21.55 -24.98
N LYS A 542 15.52 22.24 -25.21
CA LYS A 542 16.76 21.60 -25.71
C LYS A 542 17.26 20.41 -24.90
N PHE A 543 17.16 20.47 -23.57
CA PHE A 543 17.63 19.37 -22.71
C PHE A 543 16.78 18.09 -22.82
N LEU A 544 15.61 18.17 -23.48
CA LEU A 544 14.76 17.03 -23.81
C LEU A 544 14.87 16.62 -25.30
N GLY A 545 15.80 17.21 -26.05
CA GLY A 545 16.01 16.92 -27.47
C GLY A 545 15.24 17.82 -28.45
N GLY A 546 14.60 18.88 -27.95
CA GLY A 546 13.93 19.88 -28.78
C GLY A 546 14.86 20.97 -29.34
N ASP A 547 14.29 21.86 -30.15
CA ASP A 547 14.98 22.98 -30.81
C ASP A 547 14.61 24.34 -30.19
N CYS A 548 13.70 24.38 -29.20
CA CYS A 548 13.24 25.63 -28.59
C CYS A 548 14.34 26.29 -27.75
N ARG A 549 14.57 27.60 -27.99
CA ARG A 549 15.61 28.40 -27.30
C ARG A 549 15.06 29.29 -26.18
N LEU A 550 13.78 29.12 -25.80
CA LEU A 550 13.19 29.94 -24.75
C LEU A 550 13.91 29.70 -23.42
N ASN A 551 14.39 30.78 -22.80
CA ASN A 551 15.10 30.73 -21.53
C ASN A 551 14.13 30.65 -20.34
N HIS A 552 13.98 29.43 -19.81
CA HIS A 552 13.15 29.12 -18.64
C HIS A 552 13.90 29.21 -17.31
N PHE A 553 15.19 29.59 -17.33
CA PHE A 553 16.02 29.73 -16.13
C PHE A 553 16.02 31.15 -15.55
N ARG A 554 15.21 32.05 -16.13
CA ARG A 554 15.14 33.45 -15.71
C ARG A 554 14.63 33.52 -14.27
N VAL A 555 15.42 34.16 -13.41
CA VAL A 555 15.05 34.47 -12.04
C VAL A 555 14.15 35.72 -12.05
N PRO A 556 12.92 35.65 -11.52
CA PRO A 556 12.07 36.82 -11.39
C PRO A 556 12.69 37.89 -10.47
N GLU A 557 12.36 39.15 -10.72
CA GLU A 557 12.85 40.27 -9.91
C GLU A 557 12.36 40.14 -8.47
N GLY A 558 13.26 40.41 -7.50
CA GLY A 558 12.95 40.31 -6.07
C GLY A 558 13.13 38.92 -5.45
N CYS A 559 13.35 37.86 -6.24
CA CYS A 559 13.69 36.54 -5.69
C CYS A 559 15.07 36.57 -5.01
N GLN A 560 15.12 36.07 -3.78
CA GLN A 560 16.34 36.09 -2.97
C GLN A 560 17.16 34.80 -3.13
N PRO A 561 18.50 34.85 -3.03
CA PRO A 561 19.31 33.65 -2.94
C PRO A 561 18.93 32.79 -1.72
N LEU A 562 19.08 31.46 -1.83
CA LEU A 562 18.74 30.49 -0.78
C LEU A 562 19.30 30.87 0.59
N ALA A 563 20.52 31.44 0.63
CA ALA A 563 21.16 31.84 1.87
C ALA A 563 20.39 32.96 2.59
N GLU A 564 19.89 33.95 1.87
CA GLU A 564 19.10 35.04 2.45
C GLU A 564 17.68 34.59 2.75
N PHE A 565 17.07 33.87 1.81
CA PHE A 565 15.75 33.28 1.97
C PHE A 565 15.67 32.39 3.22
N GLY A 566 16.65 31.50 3.41
CA GLY A 566 16.75 30.62 4.56
C GLY A 566 16.93 31.38 5.88
N ARG A 567 17.72 32.46 5.89
CA ARG A 567 17.86 33.33 7.07
C ARG A 567 16.55 34.01 7.43
N GLN A 568 15.81 34.53 6.46
CA GLN A 568 14.50 35.15 6.70
C GLN A 568 13.46 34.15 7.23
N LYS A 569 13.54 32.88 6.81
CA LYS A 569 12.72 31.79 7.34
C LYS A 569 13.21 31.25 8.70
N GLY A 570 14.29 31.80 9.26
CA GLY A 570 14.83 31.39 10.56
C GLY A 570 15.53 30.04 10.55
N TRP A 571 16.03 29.58 9.40
CA TRP A 571 16.72 28.29 9.31
C TRP A 571 18.11 28.34 9.94
N PRO A 572 18.55 27.28 10.65
CA PRO A 572 19.93 27.17 11.11
C PRO A 572 20.92 27.24 9.94
N GLN A 573 22.03 27.96 10.10
CA GLN A 573 23.04 28.10 9.04
C GLN A 573 23.52 26.74 8.50
N LYS A 574 23.74 25.76 9.38
CA LYS A 574 24.09 24.38 8.99
C LYS A 574 23.10 23.71 8.02
N HIS A 575 21.81 24.07 8.07
CA HIS A 575 20.80 23.54 7.15
C HIS A 575 20.88 24.24 5.80
N ILE A 576 21.07 25.57 5.80
CA ILE A 576 21.31 26.37 4.59
C ILE A 576 22.54 25.84 3.85
N ASP A 577 23.64 25.61 4.57
CA ASP A 577 24.90 25.09 4.00
C ASP A 577 24.71 23.69 3.40
N LYS A 578 23.95 22.83 4.09
CA LYS A 578 23.61 21.48 3.61
C LYS A 578 22.80 21.54 2.31
N ILE A 579 21.77 22.38 2.24
CA ILE A 579 20.94 22.53 1.03
C ILE A 579 21.78 23.09 -0.11
N THR A 580 22.57 24.13 0.17
CA THR A 580 23.48 24.74 -0.81
C THR A 580 24.44 23.70 -1.40
N LYS A 581 25.03 22.86 -0.54
CA LYS A 581 25.90 21.76 -0.98
C LYS A 581 25.18 20.73 -1.85
N ILE A 582 23.93 20.39 -1.52
CA ILE A 582 23.12 19.45 -2.30
C ILE A 582 22.78 20.03 -3.68
N TRP A 583 22.49 21.33 -3.77
CA TRP A 583 22.08 21.98 -5.02
C TRP A 583 23.23 22.41 -5.91
N LYS A 584 24.44 22.62 -5.38
CA LYS A 584 25.58 23.09 -6.17
C LYS A 584 25.81 22.28 -7.45
N PRO A 585 25.87 20.93 -7.44
CA PRO A 585 26.06 20.15 -8.66
C PRO A 585 24.90 20.26 -9.66
N TYR A 586 23.69 20.56 -9.19
CA TYR A 586 22.53 20.76 -10.06
C TYR A 586 22.57 22.11 -10.74
N LEU A 587 22.92 23.16 -9.99
CA LEU A 587 23.09 24.51 -10.52
C LEU A 587 24.19 24.55 -11.58
N ASP A 588 25.33 23.91 -11.33
CA ASP A 588 26.45 23.84 -12.29
C ASP A 588 26.01 23.18 -13.61
N LYS A 589 25.22 22.09 -13.56
CA LYS A 589 24.65 21.47 -14.76
C LYS A 589 23.63 22.37 -15.48
N CYS A 590 22.86 23.16 -14.75
CA CYS A 590 21.90 24.08 -15.37
C CYS A 590 22.61 25.25 -16.06
N GLU A 591 23.77 25.69 -15.57
CA GLU A 591 24.62 26.65 -16.28
C GLU A 591 25.08 26.11 -17.65
N ASP A 592 25.39 24.82 -17.74
CA ASP A 592 25.70 24.19 -19.03
C ASP A 592 24.47 24.08 -19.93
N GLU A 593 23.29 23.77 -19.39
CA GLU A 593 22.02 23.79 -20.12
C GLU A 593 21.64 25.20 -20.63
N ILE A 594 21.97 26.25 -19.88
CA ILE A 594 21.78 27.65 -20.30
C ILE A 594 22.67 27.97 -21.51
N LYS A 595 23.94 27.56 -21.49
CA LYS A 595 24.88 27.78 -22.62
C LYS A 595 24.38 27.11 -23.91
N LEU A 596 23.62 26.01 -23.82
CA LEU A 596 23.01 25.37 -24.98
C LEU A 596 21.95 26.25 -25.66
N LEU A 597 21.34 27.21 -24.95
CA LEU A 597 20.35 28.13 -25.54
C LEU A 597 21.00 29.13 -26.51
N ASP A 598 22.26 29.50 -26.24
CA ASP A 598 23.04 30.46 -27.02
C ASP A 598 23.70 29.84 -28.27
N GLN A 599 23.87 28.52 -28.29
CA GLN A 599 24.31 27.72 -29.45
C GLN A 599 23.11 27.42 -30.35
#